data_AF-A0A1C6PRD5-F1
#
_entry.id   AF-A0A1C6PRD5-F1
#
_cell.length_a   1.000
_cell.length_b   1.000
_cell.length_c   1.000
_cell.angle_alpha   90.00
_cell.angle_beta   90.00
_cell.angle_gamma   90.00
#
_symmetry.space_group_name_H-M   'P 1'
#
loop_
_entity.id
_entity.type
_entity.pdbx_description
1 polymer ?
#
loop_
_entity_poly.entity_id
_entity_poly.type
_entity_poly.pdbx_seq_one_letter_code
_entity_poly.pdbx_strand_id
1 'polypeptide(L)'
;MTGAGIAVIAVLALLLFGTGFLLGRTARPVRTSDVGTPVEHATFETLHTASLAAPPLRAGLTEESARRSARGLRSLLGTDALCLTDRESVLVWDGEGDHHGTDVMHQVEGLLASGRDTAFHSDCGDLDCPLRWAVAVPLTVDHRVLGTLVAYAPRESAVLARAAGEVARWVCVQLELAELDRSRTQLIEAEIKALRAQISPHFIFNSLAAIASFVRTDPERARELLLEFADFTRYSFRRHGEFTTLADELHSIDQYLALVRARFGERLSVTLQVAPEVLPVSLPFLCLQPLVENAVKHGLEGAVTPSRPAGTARAGDGPIRVTISALDAGAEAEVVIEDDGTGMEPERLRQILRGEGGTSTGIGLLNVDERLRQVYGDDYGLVIETGVGAGMKITLRLPKYRAGVHGS
;
A
#
# COMPACT_ATOMS: atom_id res chain seq x y z
N MET A 1 21.35 25.22 -94.27
CA MET A 1 21.77 24.02 -93.53
C MET A 1 20.99 22.85 -94.08
N THR A 2 21.65 21.88 -94.72
CA THR A 2 21.00 20.74 -95.38
C THR A 2 20.33 19.85 -94.32
N GLY A 3 19.15 19.30 -94.64
CA GLY A 3 18.34 18.52 -93.68
C GLY A 3 19.07 17.33 -93.03
N ALA A 4 20.13 16.84 -93.66
CA ALA A 4 21.01 15.81 -93.10
C ALA A 4 21.78 16.27 -91.85
N GLY A 5 22.19 17.54 -91.77
CA GLY A 5 22.93 18.05 -90.62
C GLY A 5 22.09 18.17 -89.35
N ILE A 6 20.80 18.48 -89.50
CA ILE A 6 19.86 18.60 -88.37
C ILE A 6 19.52 17.21 -87.80
N ALA A 7 19.40 16.19 -88.67
CA ALA A 7 19.12 14.82 -88.25
C ALA A 7 20.28 14.21 -87.43
N VAL A 8 21.53 14.46 -87.84
CA VAL A 8 22.71 13.96 -87.10
C VAL A 8 22.83 14.60 -85.72
N ILE A 9 22.59 15.91 -85.61
CA ILE A 9 22.62 16.63 -84.33
C ILE A 9 21.50 16.15 -83.40
N ALA A 10 20.29 15.90 -83.92
CA ALA A 10 19.18 15.39 -83.13
C ALA A 10 19.44 13.98 -82.57
N VAL A 11 20.04 13.10 -83.38
CA VAL A 11 20.41 11.74 -82.94
C VAL A 11 21.53 11.78 -81.89
N LEU A 12 22.53 12.65 -82.07
CA LEU A 12 23.61 12.81 -81.10
C LEU A 12 23.09 13.39 -79.77
N ALA A 13 22.17 14.34 -79.83
CA ALA A 13 21.52 14.90 -78.65
C ALA A 13 20.69 13.85 -77.90
N LEU A 14 19.93 13.00 -78.62
CA LEU A 14 19.18 11.89 -78.03
C LEU A 14 20.08 10.82 -77.41
N LEU A 15 21.22 10.51 -78.03
CA LEU A 15 22.20 9.57 -77.48
C LEU A 15 22.90 10.15 -76.24
N LEU A 16 23.25 11.44 -76.23
CA LEU A 16 23.82 12.13 -75.07
C LEU A 16 22.80 12.26 -73.92
N PHE A 17 21.53 12.54 -74.22
CA PHE A 17 20.47 12.55 -73.22
C PHE A 17 20.17 11.16 -72.68
N GLY A 18 20.13 10.15 -73.55
CA GLY A 18 19.89 8.76 -73.18
C GLY A 18 21.01 8.20 -72.31
N THR A 19 22.27 8.45 -72.68
CA THR A 19 23.44 8.05 -71.87
C THR A 19 23.52 8.84 -70.57
N GLY A 20 23.27 10.15 -70.58
CA GLY A 20 23.17 10.97 -69.36
C GLY A 20 22.05 10.52 -68.41
N PHE A 21 20.90 10.10 -68.95
CA PHE A 21 19.77 9.57 -68.17
C PHE A 21 20.04 8.18 -67.60
N LEU A 22 20.73 7.31 -68.35
CA LEU A 22 21.16 5.99 -67.88
C LEU A 22 22.26 6.11 -66.82
N LEU A 23 23.28 6.96 -67.02
CA LEU A 23 24.29 7.29 -66.02
C LEU A 23 23.68 7.96 -64.79
N GLY A 24 22.67 8.82 -64.95
CA GLY A 24 21.94 9.43 -63.83
C GLY A 24 21.02 8.47 -63.06
N ARG A 25 20.60 7.35 -63.67
CA ARG A 25 19.85 6.28 -62.97
C ARG A 25 20.75 5.26 -62.28
N THR A 26 21.96 5.01 -62.80
CA THR A 26 22.93 4.09 -62.19
C THR A 26 23.82 4.80 -61.16
N ALA A 27 24.15 6.08 -61.37
CA ALA A 27 24.65 6.97 -60.35
C ALA A 27 23.47 7.48 -59.51
N ARG A 28 22.94 6.61 -58.66
CA ARG A 28 22.13 7.09 -57.53
C ARG A 28 22.99 8.13 -56.81
N PRO A 29 22.53 9.37 -56.59
CA PRO A 29 23.17 10.20 -55.60
C PRO A 29 23.06 9.39 -54.30
N VAL A 30 24.20 9.07 -53.69
CA VAL A 30 24.20 8.67 -52.29
C VAL A 30 23.49 9.81 -51.59
N ARG A 31 22.22 9.61 -51.26
CA ARG A 31 21.49 10.49 -50.37
C ARG A 31 22.22 10.38 -49.05
N THR A 32 23.18 11.27 -48.81
CA THR A 32 23.66 11.58 -47.48
C THR A 32 22.55 12.35 -46.78
N SER A 33 21.49 11.64 -46.42
CA SER A 33 20.62 12.00 -45.32
C SER A 33 20.92 11.02 -44.21
N ASP A 34 22.15 11.04 -43.73
CA ASP A 34 22.51 10.40 -42.47
C ASP A 34 22.33 11.48 -41.40
N VAL A 35 21.32 11.30 -40.55
CA VAL A 35 20.63 12.37 -39.80
C VAL A 35 21.28 12.61 -38.43
N GLY A 36 22.59 12.44 -38.32
CA GLY A 36 23.30 12.73 -37.09
C GLY A 36 24.82 12.68 -37.25
N THR A 37 25.50 13.52 -36.47
CA THR A 37 26.93 13.41 -36.20
C THR A 37 27.23 12.13 -35.40
N PRO A 38 28.45 11.58 -35.46
CA PRO A 38 28.83 10.42 -34.64
C PRO A 38 28.57 10.61 -33.13
N VAL A 39 28.64 11.86 -32.66
CA VAL A 39 28.32 12.23 -31.27
C VAL A 39 26.82 12.12 -30.99
N GLU A 40 25.97 12.58 -31.90
CA GLU A 40 24.51 12.44 -31.77
C GLU A 40 24.08 10.98 -31.78
N HIS A 41 24.68 10.14 -32.63
CA HIS A 41 24.44 8.71 -32.64
C HIS A 41 24.87 8.04 -31.33
N ALA A 42 26.08 8.32 -30.83
CA ALA A 42 26.56 7.79 -29.55
C ALA A 42 25.68 8.23 -28.38
N THR A 43 25.22 9.49 -28.39
CA THR A 43 24.32 10.03 -27.36
C THR A 43 22.97 9.33 -27.40
N PHE A 44 22.38 9.17 -28.59
CA PHE A 44 21.12 8.45 -28.76
C PHE A 44 21.22 7.00 -28.29
N GLU A 45 22.25 6.26 -28.72
CA GLU A 45 22.46 4.86 -28.31
C GLU A 45 22.62 4.73 -26.79
N THR A 46 23.34 5.66 -26.17
CA THR A 46 23.50 5.70 -24.70
C THR A 46 22.14 5.90 -24.02
N LEU A 47 21.37 6.91 -24.43
CA LEU A 47 20.05 7.18 -23.85
C LEU A 47 19.05 6.04 -24.11
N HIS A 48 19.09 5.46 -25.32
CA HIS A 48 18.24 4.34 -25.68
C HIS A 48 18.56 3.11 -24.82
N THR A 49 19.84 2.77 -24.66
CA THR A 49 20.29 1.65 -23.82
C THR A 49 19.87 1.86 -22.35
N ALA A 50 20.04 3.07 -21.82
CA ALA A 50 19.56 3.41 -20.48
C ALA A 50 18.03 3.24 -20.36
N SER A 51 17.26 3.70 -21.36
CA SER A 51 15.80 3.56 -21.37
C SER A 51 15.33 2.09 -21.36
N LEU A 52 16.10 1.17 -21.95
CA LEU A 52 15.81 -0.26 -21.98
C LEU A 52 16.25 -0.97 -20.69
N ALA A 53 17.32 -0.51 -20.05
CA ALA A 53 17.85 -1.08 -18.81
C ALA A 53 17.10 -0.63 -17.54
N ALA A 54 16.36 0.48 -17.59
CA ALA A 54 15.63 1.03 -16.45
C ALA A 54 14.42 0.17 -15.98
N PRO A 55 13.49 -0.27 -16.87
CA PRO A 55 12.25 -0.92 -16.43
C PRO A 55 12.43 -2.15 -15.53
N PRO A 56 13.38 -3.07 -15.78
CA PRO A 56 13.59 -4.20 -14.87
C PRO A 56 14.04 -3.77 -13.47
N LEU A 57 14.87 -2.74 -13.36
CA LEU A 57 15.34 -2.20 -12.07
C LEU A 57 14.21 -1.57 -11.23
N ARG A 58 13.11 -1.15 -11.87
CA ARG A 58 11.91 -0.66 -11.16
C ARG A 58 11.16 -1.76 -10.41
N ALA A 59 11.53 -3.02 -10.57
CA ALA A 59 11.05 -4.12 -9.74
C ALA A 59 11.87 -4.30 -8.45
N GLY A 60 12.92 -3.48 -8.25
CA GLY A 60 13.91 -3.63 -7.18
C GLY A 60 15.15 -4.40 -7.62
N LEU A 61 16.11 -4.56 -6.70
CA LEU A 61 17.36 -5.28 -6.96
C LEU A 61 17.16 -6.76 -6.64
N THR A 62 16.91 -7.56 -7.67
CA THR A 62 16.65 -9.01 -7.60
C THR A 62 17.44 -9.74 -8.69
N GLU A 63 17.59 -11.06 -8.57
CA GLU A 63 18.29 -11.86 -9.60
C GLU A 63 17.68 -11.66 -11.00
N GLU A 64 16.34 -11.66 -11.10
CA GLU A 64 15.64 -11.49 -12.38
C GLU A 64 15.83 -10.10 -12.98
N SER A 65 15.67 -9.05 -12.18
CA SER A 65 15.83 -7.66 -12.63
C SER A 65 17.28 -7.38 -13.03
N ALA A 66 18.24 -7.85 -12.22
CA ALA A 66 19.66 -7.77 -12.50
C ALA A 66 19.99 -8.45 -13.83
N ARG A 67 19.53 -9.69 -14.05
CA ARG A 67 19.73 -10.43 -15.29
C ARG A 67 19.19 -9.71 -16.52
N ARG A 68 18.02 -9.09 -16.40
CA ARG A 68 17.38 -8.35 -17.51
C ARG A 68 18.05 -7.02 -17.82
N SER A 69 18.71 -6.40 -16.85
CA SER A 69 19.39 -5.10 -17.03
C SER A 69 20.90 -5.22 -17.31
N ALA A 70 21.53 -6.34 -16.96
CA ALA A 70 22.99 -6.51 -17.00
C ALA A 70 23.61 -6.16 -18.36
N ARG A 71 23.06 -6.71 -19.46
CA ARG A 71 23.58 -6.44 -20.82
C ARG A 71 23.51 -4.95 -21.18
N GLY A 72 22.44 -4.27 -20.79
CA GLY A 72 22.29 -2.83 -21.01
C GLY A 72 23.29 -2.02 -20.20
N LEU A 73 23.47 -2.37 -18.92
CA LEU A 73 24.45 -1.74 -18.03
C LEU A 73 25.89 -1.94 -18.52
N ARG A 74 26.24 -3.15 -18.96
CA ARG A 74 27.56 -3.45 -19.55
C ARG A 74 27.82 -2.62 -20.80
N SER A 75 26.81 -2.50 -21.67
CA SER A 75 26.89 -1.69 -22.89
C SER A 75 27.02 -0.19 -22.58
N LEU A 76 26.36 0.32 -21.54
CA LEU A 76 26.50 1.72 -21.10
C LEU A 76 27.91 2.02 -20.57
N LEU A 77 28.51 1.08 -19.87
CA LEU A 77 29.85 1.23 -19.30
C LEU A 77 30.96 0.96 -20.32
N GLY A 78 30.65 0.29 -21.43
CA GLY A 78 31.65 -0.10 -22.42
C GLY A 78 32.72 -1.03 -21.83
N THR A 79 32.30 -1.93 -20.94
CA THR A 79 33.18 -2.80 -20.14
C THR A 79 33.09 -4.26 -20.60
N ASP A 80 34.15 -5.04 -20.39
CA ASP A 80 34.22 -6.42 -20.90
C ASP A 80 33.30 -7.37 -20.12
N ALA A 81 33.20 -7.17 -18.81
CA ALA A 81 32.26 -7.86 -17.93
C ALA A 81 31.68 -6.97 -16.84
N LEU A 82 30.45 -7.27 -16.43
CA LEU A 82 29.72 -6.59 -15.37
C LEU A 82 29.11 -7.63 -14.42
N CYS A 83 29.18 -7.34 -13.13
CA CYS A 83 28.55 -8.11 -12.08
C CYS A 83 27.64 -7.20 -11.24
N LEU A 84 26.46 -7.69 -10.88
CA LEU A 84 25.63 -7.09 -9.83
C LEU A 84 25.50 -8.08 -8.67
N THR A 85 25.63 -7.57 -7.45
CA THR A 85 25.48 -8.34 -6.22
C THR A 85 24.40 -7.74 -5.34
N ASP A 86 23.82 -8.54 -4.47
CA ASP A 86 23.21 -8.04 -3.24
C ASP A 86 24.25 -8.09 -2.10
N ARG A 87 23.80 -8.18 -0.84
CA ARG A 87 24.69 -8.29 0.33
C ARG A 87 25.18 -9.70 0.61
N GLU A 88 24.56 -10.72 0.01
CA GLU A 88 24.76 -12.14 0.34
C GLU A 88 25.34 -12.93 -0.84
N SER A 89 25.01 -12.54 -2.07
CA SER A 89 25.25 -13.32 -3.28
C SER A 89 25.40 -12.45 -4.53
N VAL A 90 25.95 -13.08 -5.56
CA VAL A 90 25.99 -12.52 -6.92
C VAL A 90 24.62 -12.73 -7.57
N LEU A 91 24.00 -11.64 -8.02
CA LEU A 91 22.70 -11.67 -8.70
C LEU A 91 22.84 -11.96 -10.20
N VAL A 92 23.90 -11.44 -10.83
CA VAL A 92 24.19 -11.68 -12.24
C VAL A 92 25.65 -11.41 -12.56
N TRP A 93 26.18 -12.21 -13.47
CA TRP A 93 27.40 -11.93 -14.23
C TRP A 93 27.04 -11.83 -15.72
N ASP A 94 27.51 -10.79 -16.42
CA ASP A 94 27.33 -10.60 -17.86
C ASP A 94 28.66 -10.19 -18.49
N GLY A 95 29.14 -10.95 -19.48
CA GLY A 95 30.40 -10.68 -20.17
C GLY A 95 31.34 -11.88 -20.19
N GLU A 96 32.63 -11.62 -20.37
CA GLU A 96 33.66 -12.66 -20.30
C GLU A 96 34.00 -13.02 -18.84
N GLY A 97 34.69 -14.13 -18.61
CA GLY A 97 35.34 -14.38 -17.32
C GLY A 97 34.42 -14.79 -16.15
N ASP A 98 33.31 -15.51 -16.39
CA ASP A 98 32.37 -15.98 -15.35
C ASP A 98 33.03 -16.68 -14.15
N HIS A 99 34.23 -17.25 -14.32
CA HIS A 99 35.02 -17.85 -13.24
C HIS A 99 35.42 -16.86 -12.14
N HIS A 100 35.38 -15.56 -12.40
CA HIS A 100 35.57 -14.52 -11.38
C HIS A 100 34.38 -14.37 -10.44
N GLY A 101 33.20 -14.88 -10.83
CA GLY A 101 31.96 -14.79 -10.06
C GLY A 101 32.05 -15.39 -8.65
N THR A 102 32.95 -16.36 -8.42
CA THR A 102 33.10 -17.03 -7.12
C THR A 102 33.73 -16.14 -6.05
N ASP A 103 34.60 -15.21 -6.45
CA ASP A 103 35.45 -14.46 -5.53
C ASP A 103 34.97 -13.01 -5.34
N VAL A 104 34.01 -12.55 -6.15
CA VAL A 104 33.49 -11.17 -6.13
C VAL A 104 33.01 -10.77 -4.74
N MET A 105 32.25 -11.64 -4.06
CA MET A 105 31.66 -11.31 -2.76
C MET A 105 32.73 -11.00 -1.71
N HIS A 106 33.87 -11.70 -1.74
CA HIS A 106 35.01 -11.42 -0.86
C HIS A 106 35.68 -10.09 -1.23
N GLN A 107 35.81 -9.79 -2.54
CA GLN A 107 36.43 -8.55 -3.01
C GLN A 107 35.60 -7.30 -2.66
N VAL A 108 34.27 -7.41 -2.61
CA VAL A 108 33.37 -6.27 -2.34
C VAL A 108 32.92 -6.15 -0.88
N GLU A 109 33.35 -7.05 0.01
CA GLU A 109 32.94 -7.06 1.43
C GLU A 109 33.22 -5.71 2.12
N GLY A 110 34.42 -5.15 1.91
CA GLY A 110 34.80 -3.85 2.47
C GLY A 110 33.93 -2.70 1.96
N LEU A 111 33.47 -2.76 0.71
CA LEU A 111 32.55 -1.79 0.13
C LEU A 111 31.14 -1.95 0.70
N LEU A 112 30.63 -3.18 0.81
CA LEU A 112 29.32 -3.47 1.42
C LEU A 112 29.23 -2.97 2.86
N ALA A 113 30.36 -2.97 3.60
CA ALA A 113 30.46 -2.45 4.95
C ALA A 113 30.63 -0.91 5.00
N SER A 114 31.45 -0.33 4.13
CA SER A 114 31.82 1.10 4.19
C SER A 114 30.96 2.02 3.33
N GLY A 115 30.27 1.49 2.31
CA GLY A 115 29.54 2.25 1.30
C GLY A 115 30.44 3.11 0.41
N ARG A 116 31.70 2.73 0.21
CA ARG A 116 32.67 3.51 -0.59
C ARG A 116 33.13 2.76 -1.83
N ASP A 117 33.15 3.46 -2.96
CA ASP A 117 33.69 2.99 -4.23
C ASP A 117 35.10 2.42 -4.04
N THR A 118 35.38 1.28 -4.65
CA THR A 118 36.66 0.60 -4.54
C THR A 118 37.12 0.14 -5.93
N ALA A 119 38.36 0.43 -6.27
CA ALA A 119 39.03 -0.16 -7.44
C ALA A 119 40.06 -1.18 -6.95
N PHE A 120 40.11 -2.34 -7.60
CA PHE A 120 41.00 -3.43 -7.19
C PHE A 120 41.52 -4.21 -8.40
N HIS A 121 42.68 -4.85 -8.20
CA HIS A 121 43.23 -5.81 -9.15
C HIS A 121 42.48 -7.14 -9.03
N SER A 122 42.14 -7.74 -10.16
CA SER A 122 41.48 -9.04 -10.23
C SER A 122 42.54 -10.14 -10.33
N ASP A 123 42.83 -10.80 -9.21
CA ASP A 123 43.79 -11.88 -9.14
C ASP A 123 43.20 -13.15 -9.78
N CYS A 124 43.42 -13.29 -11.09
CA CYS A 124 43.04 -14.48 -11.84
C CYS A 124 44.21 -15.44 -11.99
N GLY A 125 43.99 -16.73 -11.73
CA GLY A 125 44.97 -17.78 -12.03
C GLY A 125 45.12 -18.07 -13.54
N ASP A 126 44.19 -17.59 -14.37
CA ASP A 126 44.26 -17.70 -15.82
C ASP A 126 45.12 -16.57 -16.42
N LEU A 127 46.25 -16.95 -17.01
CA LEU A 127 47.23 -16.05 -17.63
C LEU A 127 46.68 -15.35 -18.90
N ASP A 128 45.68 -15.95 -19.55
CA ASP A 128 45.06 -15.39 -20.76
C ASP A 128 43.79 -14.59 -20.44
N CYS A 129 43.32 -14.56 -19.19
CA CYS A 129 42.12 -13.83 -18.82
C CYS A 129 42.30 -12.30 -19.03
N PRO A 130 41.41 -11.63 -19.77
CA PRO A 130 41.52 -10.20 -20.02
C PRO A 130 41.04 -9.35 -18.85
N LEU A 131 40.41 -9.92 -17.81
CA LEU A 131 39.85 -9.16 -16.69
C LEU A 131 40.90 -9.02 -15.57
N ARG A 132 41.67 -7.93 -15.60
CA ARG A 132 42.76 -7.68 -14.64
C ARG A 132 42.44 -6.60 -13.60
N TRP A 133 41.46 -5.76 -13.88
CA TRP A 133 41.06 -4.66 -13.01
C TRP A 133 39.55 -4.59 -12.90
N ALA A 134 39.06 -4.15 -11.74
CA ALA A 134 37.65 -3.93 -11.51
C ALA A 134 37.41 -2.65 -10.72
N VAL A 135 36.25 -2.02 -10.97
CA VAL A 135 35.71 -0.96 -10.13
C VAL A 135 34.37 -1.43 -9.58
N ALA A 136 34.24 -1.43 -8.26
CA ALA A 136 33.01 -1.70 -7.55
C ALA A 136 32.44 -0.42 -6.95
N VAL A 137 31.14 -0.21 -7.15
CA VAL A 137 30.39 0.96 -6.67
C VAL A 137 29.15 0.46 -5.90
N PRO A 138 28.84 1.03 -4.72
CA PRO A 138 27.68 0.62 -3.93
C PRO A 138 26.38 1.04 -4.61
N LEU A 139 25.37 0.17 -4.54
CA LEU A 139 23.98 0.49 -4.86
C LEU A 139 23.25 0.77 -3.56
N THR A 140 22.80 2.01 -3.36
CA THR A 140 22.20 2.49 -2.12
C THR A 140 20.79 3.00 -2.33
N VAL A 141 19.90 2.71 -1.37
CA VAL A 141 18.58 3.35 -1.22
C VAL A 141 18.44 3.76 0.24
N ASP A 142 18.00 4.99 0.51
CA ASP A 142 17.86 5.55 1.87
C ASP A 142 19.10 5.35 2.76
N HIS A 143 20.29 5.63 2.20
CA HIS A 143 21.59 5.47 2.86
C HIS A 143 21.97 4.02 3.24
N ARG A 144 21.18 3.02 2.83
CA ARG A 144 21.45 1.60 3.02
C ARG A 144 22.03 1.00 1.74
N VAL A 145 23.18 0.35 1.85
CA VAL A 145 23.77 -0.43 0.75
C VAL A 145 22.93 -1.70 0.53
N LEU A 146 22.29 -1.79 -0.64
CA LEU A 146 21.53 -2.95 -1.10
C LEU A 146 22.42 -4.00 -1.77
N GLY A 147 23.51 -3.55 -2.38
CA GLY A 147 24.34 -4.40 -3.22
C GLY A 147 25.45 -3.61 -3.91
N THR A 148 26.04 -4.20 -4.94
CA THR A 148 27.16 -3.58 -5.67
C THR A 148 27.00 -3.71 -7.17
N LEU A 149 27.53 -2.74 -7.89
CA LEU A 149 27.81 -2.83 -9.33
C LEU A 149 29.31 -2.92 -9.50
N VAL A 150 29.78 -3.99 -10.14
CA VAL A 150 31.20 -4.24 -10.41
C VAL A 150 31.42 -4.27 -11.93
N ALA A 151 32.33 -3.44 -12.41
CA ALA A 151 32.72 -3.36 -13.82
C ALA A 151 34.17 -3.80 -13.99
N TYR A 152 34.42 -4.79 -14.86
CA TYR A 152 35.73 -5.38 -15.11
C TYR A 152 36.33 -4.92 -16.43
N ALA A 153 37.65 -4.65 -16.42
CA ALA A 153 38.42 -4.19 -17.55
C ALA A 153 39.86 -4.76 -17.56
N PRO A 154 40.60 -4.63 -18.68
CA PRO A 154 41.94 -5.20 -18.81
C PRO A 154 43.03 -4.38 -18.13
N ARG A 155 42.71 -3.14 -17.78
CA ARG A 155 43.63 -2.20 -17.14
C ARG A 155 42.87 -1.18 -16.30
N GLU A 156 43.56 -0.58 -15.36
CA GLU A 156 43.03 0.52 -14.57
C GLU A 156 42.56 1.67 -15.47
N SER A 157 41.36 2.18 -15.21
CA SER A 157 40.72 3.25 -16.00
C SER A 157 39.92 4.19 -15.11
N ALA A 158 40.44 5.41 -14.93
CA ALA A 158 39.74 6.47 -14.20
C ALA A 158 38.43 6.89 -14.88
N VAL A 159 38.34 6.73 -16.20
CA VAL A 159 37.11 7.02 -16.97
C VAL A 159 36.03 5.98 -16.63
N LEU A 160 36.40 4.69 -16.59
CA LEU A 160 35.48 3.62 -16.19
C LEU A 160 35.01 3.82 -14.76
N ALA A 161 35.90 4.19 -13.83
CA ALA A 161 35.53 4.44 -12.45
C ALA A 161 34.47 5.55 -12.31
N ARG A 162 34.64 6.65 -13.05
CA ARG A 162 33.64 7.73 -13.10
C ARG A 162 32.33 7.28 -13.74
N ALA A 163 32.40 6.56 -14.86
CA ALA A 163 31.23 6.04 -15.55
C ALA A 163 30.44 5.05 -14.68
N ALA A 164 31.14 4.15 -13.97
CA ALA A 164 30.54 3.24 -13.00
C ALA A 164 29.82 3.99 -11.89
N GLY A 165 30.42 5.09 -11.38
CA GLY A 165 29.77 5.99 -10.42
C GLY A 165 28.47 6.62 -10.94
N GLU A 166 28.45 7.11 -12.20
CA GLU A 166 27.25 7.69 -12.81
C GLU A 166 26.16 6.64 -13.06
N VAL A 167 26.54 5.47 -13.58
CA VAL A 167 25.59 4.37 -13.84
C VAL A 167 25.04 3.84 -12.53
N ALA A 168 25.86 3.66 -11.49
CA ALA A 168 25.39 3.24 -10.17
C ALA A 168 24.42 4.26 -9.58
N ARG A 169 24.72 5.57 -9.64
CA ARG A 169 23.77 6.63 -9.21
C ARG A 169 22.44 6.53 -9.95
N TRP A 170 22.49 6.34 -11.27
CA TRP A 170 21.28 6.17 -12.07
C TRP A 170 20.49 4.91 -11.71
N VAL A 171 21.17 3.79 -11.44
CA VAL A 171 20.56 2.55 -10.92
C VAL A 171 19.91 2.79 -9.56
N CYS A 172 20.60 3.47 -8.62
CA CYS A 172 20.05 3.82 -7.31
C CYS A 172 18.72 4.59 -7.45
N VAL A 173 18.64 5.55 -8.36
CA VAL A 173 17.39 6.29 -8.64
C VAL A 173 16.27 5.35 -9.13
N GLN A 174 16.58 4.34 -9.96
CA GLN A 174 15.55 3.36 -10.36
C GLN A 174 15.10 2.48 -9.19
N LEU A 175 16.01 2.12 -8.28
CA LEU A 175 15.71 1.33 -7.09
C LEU A 175 14.90 2.13 -6.05
N GLU A 176 15.22 3.41 -5.86
CA GLU A 176 14.44 4.34 -5.02
C GLU A 176 13.00 4.47 -5.52
N LEU A 177 12.81 4.63 -6.84
CA LEU A 177 11.48 4.64 -7.46
C LEU A 177 10.72 3.33 -7.21
N ALA A 178 11.40 2.19 -7.29
CA ALA A 178 10.80 0.88 -7.00
C ALA A 178 10.33 0.75 -5.53
N GLU A 179 11.09 1.29 -4.58
CA GLU A 179 10.74 1.28 -3.16
C GLU A 179 9.56 2.23 -2.87
N LEU A 180 9.55 3.41 -3.50
CA LEU A 180 8.44 4.37 -3.40
C LEU A 180 7.12 3.78 -3.95
N ASP A 181 7.14 3.19 -5.14
CA ASP A 181 5.94 2.60 -5.75
C ASP A 181 5.41 1.42 -4.92
N ARG A 182 6.29 0.59 -4.36
CA ARG A 182 5.91 -0.49 -3.45
C ARG A 182 5.27 0.05 -2.18
N SER A 183 5.87 1.04 -1.54
CA SER A 183 5.33 1.68 -0.33
C SER A 183 3.95 2.30 -0.60
N ARG A 184 3.80 3.02 -1.72
CA ARG A 184 2.51 3.59 -2.13
C ARG A 184 1.44 2.53 -2.34
N THR A 185 1.80 1.41 -2.98
CA THR A 185 0.87 0.31 -3.23
C THR A 185 0.42 -0.33 -1.92
N GLN A 186 1.34 -0.57 -0.98
CA GLN A 186 1.04 -1.09 0.35
C GLN A 186 0.13 -0.14 1.16
N LEU A 187 0.36 1.18 1.06
CA LEU A 187 -0.50 2.17 1.70
C LEU A 187 -1.93 2.11 1.14
N ILE A 188 -2.08 2.09 -0.19
CA ILE A 188 -3.39 1.98 -0.85
C ILE A 188 -4.09 0.68 -0.44
N GLU A 189 -3.39 -0.44 -0.39
CA GLU A 189 -3.95 -1.71 0.06
C GLU A 189 -4.38 -1.66 1.52
N ALA A 190 -3.58 -1.02 2.39
CA ALA A 190 -3.92 -0.81 3.79
C ALA A 190 -5.16 0.09 3.96
N GLU A 191 -5.26 1.18 3.19
CA GLU A 191 -6.44 2.06 3.17
C GLU A 191 -7.68 1.31 2.68
N ILE A 192 -7.59 0.55 1.59
CA ILE A 192 -8.70 -0.27 1.08
C ILE A 192 -9.12 -1.31 2.12
N LYS A 193 -8.16 -1.95 2.79
CA LYS A 193 -8.43 -2.92 3.85
C LYS A 193 -9.11 -2.25 5.05
N ALA A 194 -8.69 -1.05 5.43
CA ALA A 194 -9.30 -0.25 6.48
C ALA A 194 -10.74 0.14 6.11
N LEU A 195 -10.98 0.61 4.88
CA LEU A 195 -12.32 0.93 4.38
C LEU A 195 -13.24 -0.29 4.34
N ARG A 196 -12.75 -1.45 3.88
CA ARG A 196 -13.51 -2.71 3.87
C ARG A 196 -13.87 -3.22 5.27
N ALA A 197 -13.15 -2.80 6.30
CA ALA A 197 -13.40 -3.21 7.68
C ALA A 197 -14.50 -2.40 8.37
N GLN A 198 -14.97 -1.28 7.79
CA GLN A 198 -15.87 -0.34 8.47
C GLN A 198 -17.31 -0.82 8.61
N ILE A 199 -17.75 -1.77 7.79
CA ILE A 199 -19.04 -2.45 8.00
C ILE A 199 -18.77 -3.95 7.95
N SER A 200 -19.12 -4.66 9.02
CA SER A 200 -19.03 -6.11 9.07
C SER A 200 -19.85 -6.71 7.91
N PRO A 201 -19.24 -7.45 6.96
CA PRO A 201 -20.00 -8.10 5.88
C PRO A 201 -21.11 -9.01 6.44
N HIS A 202 -20.84 -9.61 7.60
CA HIS A 202 -21.82 -10.39 8.34
C HIS A 202 -23.01 -9.57 8.82
N PHE A 203 -22.82 -8.31 9.26
CA PHE A 203 -23.93 -7.42 9.59
C PHE A 203 -24.83 -7.20 8.37
N ILE A 204 -24.26 -6.87 7.21
CA ILE A 204 -25.04 -6.67 5.97
C ILE A 204 -25.89 -7.90 5.63
N PHE A 205 -25.28 -9.10 5.60
CA PHE A 205 -26.02 -10.32 5.29
C PHE A 205 -27.13 -10.61 6.31
N ASN A 206 -26.86 -10.40 7.60
CA ASN A 206 -27.85 -10.63 8.65
C ASN A 206 -29.02 -9.65 8.61
N SER A 207 -28.73 -8.37 8.37
CA SER A 207 -29.75 -7.33 8.25
C SER A 207 -30.67 -7.62 7.07
N LEU A 208 -30.11 -7.98 5.90
CA LEU A 208 -30.90 -8.36 4.73
C LEU A 208 -31.72 -9.63 4.95
N ALA A 209 -31.17 -10.64 5.63
CA ALA A 209 -31.90 -11.87 5.96
C ALA A 209 -33.06 -11.61 6.93
N ALA A 210 -32.86 -10.76 7.94
CA ALA A 210 -33.91 -10.34 8.86
C ALA A 210 -35.03 -9.61 8.11
N ILE A 211 -34.68 -8.62 7.29
CA ILE A 211 -35.62 -7.88 6.43
C ILE A 211 -36.41 -8.85 5.53
N ALA A 212 -35.73 -9.77 4.85
CA ALA A 212 -36.37 -10.75 3.97
C ALA A 212 -37.43 -11.61 4.68
N SER A 213 -37.24 -11.88 5.98
CA SER A 213 -38.20 -12.65 6.78
C SER A 213 -39.54 -11.92 6.97
N PHE A 214 -39.52 -10.58 7.02
CA PHE A 214 -40.72 -9.75 7.16
C PHE A 214 -41.44 -9.48 5.83
N VAL A 215 -40.78 -9.61 4.68
CA VAL A 215 -41.36 -9.27 3.36
C VAL A 215 -42.71 -9.94 3.09
N ARG A 216 -42.91 -11.17 3.60
CA ARG A 216 -44.16 -11.92 3.42
C ARG A 216 -45.16 -11.75 4.57
N THR A 217 -44.69 -11.49 5.78
CA THR A 217 -45.52 -11.51 7.00
C THR A 217 -45.93 -10.11 7.45
N ASP A 218 -45.05 -9.13 7.25
CA ASP A 218 -45.25 -7.72 7.57
C ASP A 218 -44.47 -6.84 6.57
N PRO A 219 -45.03 -6.60 5.37
CA PRO A 219 -44.36 -5.85 4.31
C PRO A 219 -44.05 -4.39 4.68
N GLU A 220 -44.89 -3.76 5.51
CA GLU A 220 -44.64 -2.39 5.98
C GLU A 220 -43.44 -2.35 6.91
N ARG A 221 -43.35 -3.29 7.87
CA ARG A 221 -42.16 -3.40 8.72
C ARG A 221 -40.91 -3.73 7.92
N ALA A 222 -41.00 -4.58 6.89
CA ALA A 222 -39.88 -4.85 6.00
C ALA A 222 -39.41 -3.58 5.27
N ARG A 223 -40.34 -2.73 4.83
CA ARG A 223 -40.04 -1.45 4.18
C ARG A 223 -39.38 -0.46 5.13
N GLU A 224 -39.85 -0.35 6.37
CA GLU A 224 -39.22 0.47 7.40
C GLU A 224 -37.77 0.05 7.64
N LEU A 225 -37.54 -1.26 7.87
CA LEU A 225 -36.19 -1.79 8.09
C LEU A 225 -35.28 -1.61 6.87
N LEU A 226 -35.80 -1.63 5.64
CA LEU A 226 -35.03 -1.32 4.44
C LEU A 226 -34.58 0.15 4.41
N LEU A 227 -35.44 1.07 4.84
CA LEU A 227 -35.11 2.50 4.93
C LEU A 227 -34.08 2.74 6.03
N GLU A 228 -34.28 2.16 7.22
CA GLU A 228 -33.31 2.19 8.32
C GLU A 228 -31.95 1.63 7.89
N PHE A 229 -31.94 0.51 7.17
CA PHE A 229 -30.72 -0.07 6.62
C PHE A 229 -30.04 0.85 5.60
N ALA A 230 -30.81 1.48 4.70
CA ALA A 230 -30.27 2.41 3.71
C ALA A 230 -29.66 3.66 4.38
N ASP A 231 -30.32 4.22 5.38
CA ASP A 231 -29.85 5.41 6.09
C ASP A 231 -28.65 5.09 6.99
N PHE A 232 -28.66 3.96 7.71
CA PHE A 232 -27.50 3.46 8.46
C PHE A 232 -26.29 3.26 7.56
N THR A 233 -26.51 2.63 6.39
CA THR A 233 -25.46 2.38 5.40
C THR A 233 -24.93 3.70 4.84
N ARG A 234 -25.81 4.66 4.54
CA ARG A 234 -25.42 5.99 4.06
C ARG A 234 -24.60 6.73 5.11
N TYR A 235 -24.98 6.67 6.38
CA TYR A 235 -24.22 7.25 7.49
C TYR A 235 -22.84 6.59 7.59
N SER A 236 -22.78 5.26 7.69
CA SER A 236 -21.54 4.48 7.80
C SER A 236 -20.55 4.70 6.65
N PHE A 237 -21.06 5.02 5.44
CA PHE A 237 -20.24 5.34 4.26
C PHE A 237 -20.03 6.84 4.00
N ARG A 238 -20.53 7.75 4.85
CA ARG A 238 -20.19 9.17 4.71
C ARG A 238 -18.67 9.29 4.71
N ARG A 239 -18.12 10.08 3.78
CA ARG A 239 -16.70 10.46 3.82
C ARG A 239 -16.45 10.98 5.23
N HIS A 240 -15.48 10.36 5.91
CA HIS A 240 -15.02 10.74 7.24
C HIS A 240 -14.97 12.27 7.34
N GLY A 241 -15.99 12.86 7.98
CA GLY A 241 -15.81 14.16 8.61
C GLY A 241 -14.93 13.91 9.84
N GLU A 242 -14.10 14.88 10.21
CA GLU A 242 -13.28 14.71 11.43
C GLU A 242 -14.18 14.56 12.67
N PHE A 243 -15.33 15.23 12.69
CA PHE A 243 -16.25 15.29 13.82
C PHE A 243 -17.73 15.27 13.40
N THR A 244 -18.57 14.74 14.27
CA THR A 244 -20.03 14.72 14.18
C THR A 244 -20.63 15.13 15.54
N THR A 245 -21.95 15.20 15.66
CA THR A 245 -22.60 15.46 16.95
C THR A 245 -23.01 14.16 17.64
N LEU A 246 -23.14 14.20 18.97
CA LEU A 246 -23.66 13.08 19.75
C LEU A 246 -25.06 12.68 19.26
N ALA A 247 -25.87 13.65 18.85
CA ALA A 247 -27.17 13.41 18.25
C ALA A 247 -27.10 12.54 16.98
N ASP A 248 -26.16 12.84 16.07
CA ASP A 248 -26.01 12.10 14.82
C ASP A 248 -25.54 10.66 15.05
N GLU A 249 -24.57 10.46 15.96
CA GLU A 249 -24.10 9.13 16.37
C GLU A 249 -25.22 8.31 17.00
N LEU A 250 -25.96 8.89 17.95
CA LEU A 250 -27.08 8.22 18.60
C LEU A 250 -28.20 7.90 17.62
N HIS A 251 -28.44 8.75 16.61
CA HIS A 251 -29.41 8.46 15.57
C HIS A 251 -28.99 7.25 14.71
N SER A 252 -27.71 7.17 14.32
CA SER A 252 -27.20 6.00 13.61
C SER A 252 -27.24 4.72 14.46
N ILE A 253 -26.95 4.84 15.75
CA ILE A 253 -27.07 3.74 16.72
C ILE A 253 -28.51 3.26 16.83
N ASP A 254 -29.51 4.14 16.85
CA ASP A 254 -30.91 3.72 16.92
C ASP A 254 -31.34 2.92 15.67
N GLN A 255 -30.91 3.34 14.48
CA GLN A 255 -31.12 2.60 13.23
C GLN A 255 -30.45 1.22 13.27
N TYR A 256 -29.20 1.14 13.74
CA TYR A 256 -28.50 -0.11 13.95
C TYR A 256 -29.28 -1.04 14.90
N LEU A 257 -29.69 -0.52 16.06
CA LEU A 257 -30.41 -1.27 17.08
C LEU A 257 -31.78 -1.74 16.59
N ALA A 258 -32.46 -0.99 15.74
CA ALA A 258 -33.72 -1.40 15.14
C ALA A 258 -33.56 -2.64 14.23
N LEU A 259 -32.49 -2.68 13.42
CA LEU A 259 -32.13 -3.85 12.60
C LEU A 259 -31.76 -5.07 13.45
N VAL A 260 -30.97 -4.86 14.51
CA VAL A 260 -30.59 -5.94 15.44
C VAL A 260 -31.81 -6.46 16.20
N ARG A 261 -32.69 -5.58 16.69
CA ARG A 261 -33.94 -5.97 17.37
C ARG A 261 -34.87 -6.76 16.44
N ALA A 262 -34.96 -6.39 15.16
CA ALA A 262 -35.74 -7.15 14.19
C ALA A 262 -35.22 -8.58 14.00
N ARG A 263 -33.91 -8.81 14.15
CA ARG A 263 -33.29 -10.13 14.06
C ARG A 263 -33.45 -10.97 15.32
N PHE A 264 -33.22 -10.37 16.48
CA PHE A 264 -33.15 -11.10 17.76
C PHE A 264 -34.45 -11.08 18.57
N GLY A 265 -35.42 -10.27 18.16
CA GLY A 265 -36.72 -10.16 18.81
C GLY A 265 -36.58 -9.83 20.29
N GLU A 266 -37.30 -10.57 21.14
CA GLU A 266 -37.31 -10.37 22.59
C GLU A 266 -36.00 -10.76 23.29
N ARG A 267 -34.98 -11.27 22.58
CA ARG A 267 -33.69 -11.64 23.19
C ARG A 267 -32.78 -10.45 23.46
N LEU A 268 -33.10 -9.27 22.92
CA LEU A 268 -32.35 -8.03 23.13
C LEU A 268 -33.29 -6.95 23.67
N SER A 269 -32.98 -6.45 24.87
CA SER A 269 -33.60 -5.29 25.48
C SER A 269 -32.60 -4.14 25.48
N VAL A 270 -32.97 -3.00 24.91
CA VAL A 270 -32.09 -1.82 24.87
C VAL A 270 -32.79 -0.64 25.51
N THR A 271 -32.09 0.02 26.43
CA THR A 271 -32.55 1.22 27.13
C THR A 271 -31.65 2.39 26.77
N LEU A 272 -32.24 3.48 26.27
CA LEU A 272 -31.54 4.73 25.99
C LEU A 272 -31.97 5.80 27.01
N GLN A 273 -30.99 6.43 27.67
CA GLN A 273 -31.19 7.52 28.63
C GLN A 273 -30.31 8.70 28.27
N VAL A 274 -30.86 9.65 27.51
CA VAL A 274 -30.07 10.74 26.91
C VAL A 274 -30.60 12.08 27.40
N ALA A 275 -29.73 12.87 28.03
CA ALA A 275 -30.03 14.25 28.39
C ALA A 275 -30.00 15.14 27.13
N PRO A 276 -31.05 15.95 26.86
CA PRO A 276 -31.09 16.78 25.66
C PRO A 276 -29.93 17.77 25.55
N GLU A 277 -29.41 18.28 26.68
CA GLU A 277 -28.31 19.24 26.70
C GLU A 277 -26.96 18.68 26.18
N VAL A 278 -26.77 17.36 26.14
CA VAL A 278 -25.52 16.77 25.64
C VAL A 278 -25.57 16.39 24.16
N LEU A 279 -26.74 16.40 23.53
CA LEU A 279 -26.92 16.07 22.11
C LEU A 279 -26.03 16.89 21.14
N PRO A 280 -25.78 18.20 21.36
CA PRO A 280 -24.93 18.98 20.46
C PRO A 280 -23.43 18.75 20.64
N VAL A 281 -22.99 17.98 21.65
CA VAL A 281 -21.56 17.75 21.92
C VAL A 281 -20.92 17.10 20.71
N SER A 282 -19.80 17.68 20.25
CA SER A 282 -19.08 17.19 19.09
C SER A 282 -18.10 16.09 19.48
N LEU A 283 -18.05 15.01 18.70
CA LEU A 283 -17.19 13.86 18.88
C LEU A 283 -16.64 13.33 17.54
N PRO A 284 -15.54 12.56 17.54
CA PRO A 284 -15.05 11.94 16.33
C PRO A 284 -16.11 11.03 15.70
N PHE A 285 -16.20 11.05 14.38
CA PHE A 285 -17.13 10.18 13.66
C PHE A 285 -16.82 8.68 13.91
N LEU A 286 -17.87 7.87 14.08
CA LEU A 286 -17.81 6.43 14.44
C LEU A 286 -17.07 6.16 15.77
N CYS A 287 -17.35 6.98 16.78
CA CYS A 287 -16.82 6.81 18.13
C CYS A 287 -17.71 5.91 18.99
N LEU A 288 -19.04 6.03 18.91
CA LEU A 288 -19.95 5.27 19.78
C LEU A 288 -20.41 3.97 19.13
N GLN A 289 -20.64 3.97 17.82
CA GLN A 289 -21.10 2.79 17.10
C GLN A 289 -20.26 1.52 17.37
N PRO A 290 -18.91 1.53 17.31
CA PRO A 290 -18.12 0.32 17.57
C PRO A 290 -18.30 -0.24 18.99
N LEU A 291 -18.58 0.64 19.96
CA LEU A 291 -18.78 0.27 21.36
C LEU A 291 -20.15 -0.38 21.57
N VAL A 292 -21.19 0.17 20.94
CA VAL A 292 -22.54 -0.41 20.96
C VAL A 292 -22.56 -1.75 20.21
N GLU A 293 -21.88 -1.85 19.07
CA GLU A 293 -21.73 -3.12 18.35
C GLU A 293 -21.07 -4.18 19.22
N ASN A 294 -20.05 -3.81 20.01
CA ASN A 294 -19.39 -4.72 20.93
C ASN A 294 -20.30 -5.18 22.05
N ALA A 295 -21.03 -4.26 22.69
CA ALA A 295 -21.99 -4.57 23.75
C ALA A 295 -23.06 -5.55 23.27
N VAL A 296 -23.63 -5.31 22.08
CA VAL A 296 -24.62 -6.19 21.45
C VAL A 296 -24.02 -7.56 21.12
N LYS A 297 -22.85 -7.60 20.49
CA LYS A 297 -22.19 -8.84 20.08
C LYS A 297 -21.83 -9.72 21.29
N HIS A 298 -21.21 -9.15 22.32
CA HIS A 298 -20.79 -9.88 23.51
C HIS A 298 -21.97 -10.36 24.36
N GLY A 299 -23.03 -9.56 24.44
CA GLY A 299 -24.29 -10.03 25.03
C GLY A 299 -24.84 -11.27 24.30
N LEU A 300 -24.83 -11.25 22.96
CA LEU A 300 -25.45 -12.30 22.14
C LEU A 300 -24.62 -13.58 21.96
N GLU A 301 -23.28 -13.50 21.97
CA GLU A 301 -22.39 -14.67 21.86
C GLU A 301 -22.47 -15.59 23.08
N GLY A 302 -22.80 -15.05 24.27
CA GLY A 302 -23.05 -15.85 25.47
C GLY A 302 -24.28 -16.76 25.39
N ALA A 303 -25.25 -16.42 24.54
CA ALA A 303 -26.52 -17.15 24.42
C ALA A 303 -26.50 -18.27 23.35
N VAL A 304 -25.37 -18.48 22.64
CA VAL A 304 -25.24 -19.48 21.58
C VAL A 304 -23.98 -20.33 21.79
N THR A 305 -23.90 -21.05 22.91
CA THR A 305 -23.00 -22.22 22.99
C THR A 305 -23.82 -23.49 22.79
N PRO A 306 -23.64 -24.25 21.68
CA PRO A 306 -24.47 -25.42 21.34
C PRO A 306 -24.12 -26.68 22.13
N SER A 307 -23.31 -26.59 23.18
CA SER A 307 -22.80 -27.73 23.93
C SER A 307 -23.37 -27.76 25.34
N ARG A 308 -24.69 -27.94 25.50
CA ARG A 308 -25.25 -28.44 26.77
C ARG A 308 -26.64 -29.07 26.61
N PRO A 309 -26.92 -30.18 27.30
CA PRO A 309 -28.20 -30.86 27.21
C PRO A 309 -29.34 -30.01 27.78
N ALA A 310 -30.47 -30.04 27.09
CA ALA A 310 -31.70 -29.34 27.47
C ALA A 310 -32.12 -29.74 28.91
N GLY A 311 -32.39 -28.75 29.77
CA GLY A 311 -33.03 -28.98 31.07
C GLY A 311 -32.32 -28.43 32.31
N THR A 312 -31.25 -27.64 32.20
CA THR A 312 -30.69 -26.93 33.37
C THR A 312 -30.65 -25.43 33.12
N ALA A 313 -31.76 -24.76 33.44
CA ALA A 313 -31.82 -23.31 33.53
C ALA A 313 -30.85 -22.82 34.62
N ARG A 314 -30.06 -21.79 34.29
CA ARG A 314 -29.42 -20.92 35.29
C ARG A 314 -29.71 -19.47 34.92
N ALA A 315 -29.59 -18.59 35.92
CA ALA A 315 -29.67 -17.14 35.77
C ALA A 315 -28.89 -16.67 34.52
N GLY A 316 -29.60 -16.11 33.54
CA GLY A 316 -29.04 -15.76 32.22
C GLY A 316 -29.95 -16.08 31.01
N ASP A 317 -31.09 -16.76 31.21
CA ASP A 317 -32.08 -17.03 30.14
C ASP A 317 -32.98 -15.83 29.81
N GLY A 318 -32.64 -14.65 30.34
CA GLY A 318 -33.37 -13.40 30.11
C GLY A 318 -32.87 -12.67 28.86
N PRO A 319 -33.61 -11.66 28.38
CA PRO A 319 -33.11 -10.75 27.35
C PRO A 319 -31.79 -10.14 27.79
N ILE A 320 -30.82 -10.09 26.87
CA ILE A 320 -29.61 -9.29 27.03
C ILE A 320 -30.03 -7.84 27.17
N ARG A 321 -29.57 -7.17 28.23
CA ARG A 321 -29.83 -5.76 28.48
C ARG A 321 -28.62 -4.95 28.08
N VAL A 322 -28.81 -4.07 27.11
CA VAL A 322 -27.85 -3.01 26.76
C VAL A 322 -28.43 -1.67 27.24
N THR A 323 -27.67 -0.95 28.05
CA THR A 323 -28.03 0.39 28.51
C THR A 323 -27.05 1.39 27.90
N ILE A 324 -27.59 2.41 27.24
CA ILE A 324 -26.82 3.53 26.70
C ILE A 324 -27.31 4.78 27.43
N SER A 325 -26.45 5.41 28.22
CA SER A 325 -26.77 6.68 28.87
C SER A 325 -25.81 7.77 28.43
N ALA A 326 -26.33 8.97 28.19
CA ALA A 326 -25.53 10.16 27.95
C ALA A 326 -26.05 11.29 28.83
N LEU A 327 -25.25 11.68 29.82
CA LEU A 327 -25.66 12.57 30.91
C LEU A 327 -24.72 13.77 31.00
N ASP A 328 -25.25 14.87 31.53
CA ASP A 328 -24.44 16.06 31.82
C ASP A 328 -23.53 15.82 33.03
N ALA A 329 -22.23 16.06 32.85
CA ALA A 329 -21.19 16.05 33.88
C ALA A 329 -20.46 17.40 33.98
N GLY A 330 -21.22 18.51 33.92
CA GLY A 330 -20.71 19.86 34.11
C GLY A 330 -20.03 20.41 32.86
N ALA A 331 -18.70 20.38 32.82
CA ALA A 331 -17.93 20.81 31.64
C ALA A 331 -17.89 19.74 30.53
N GLU A 332 -18.32 18.53 30.86
CA GLU A 332 -18.24 17.34 30.02
C GLU A 332 -19.62 16.69 29.89
N ALA A 333 -19.79 15.87 28.87
CA ALA A 333 -20.84 14.88 28.78
C ALA A 333 -20.23 13.51 29.11
N GLU A 334 -20.89 12.76 29.98
CA GLU A 334 -20.53 11.38 30.29
C GLU A 334 -21.43 10.46 29.47
N VAL A 335 -20.81 9.60 28.65
CA VAL A 335 -21.51 8.56 27.89
C VAL A 335 -21.12 7.21 28.47
N VAL A 336 -22.11 6.40 28.83
CA VAL A 336 -21.93 5.05 29.36
C VAL A 336 -22.67 4.06 28.48
N ILE A 337 -21.97 3.00 28.08
CA ILE A 337 -22.52 1.86 27.35
C ILE A 337 -22.27 0.63 28.22
N GLU A 338 -23.34 -0.01 28.67
CA GLU A 338 -23.30 -1.15 29.57
C GLU A 338 -24.08 -2.33 28.98
N ASP A 339 -23.50 -3.53 29.04
CA ASP A 339 -24.18 -4.79 28.76
C ASP A 339 -24.08 -5.76 29.93
N ASP A 340 -25.07 -6.66 30.05
CA ASP A 340 -25.08 -7.76 31.02
C ASP A 340 -24.60 -9.11 30.42
N GLY A 341 -23.73 -9.04 29.41
CA GLY A 341 -23.19 -10.20 28.72
C GLY A 341 -22.17 -11.00 29.54
N THR A 342 -21.40 -11.87 28.85
CA THR A 342 -20.45 -12.77 29.53
C THR A 342 -19.24 -12.06 30.12
N GLY A 343 -19.01 -10.80 29.77
CA GLY A 343 -17.82 -10.04 30.16
C GLY A 343 -16.51 -10.67 29.67
N MET A 344 -15.39 -10.13 30.13
CA MET A 344 -14.04 -10.57 29.77
C MET A 344 -13.12 -10.62 31.01
N GLU A 345 -12.12 -11.49 30.96
CA GLU A 345 -11.02 -11.48 31.93
C GLU A 345 -10.26 -10.13 31.88
N PRO A 346 -10.09 -9.42 33.02
CA PRO A 346 -9.43 -8.11 33.04
C PRO A 346 -8.02 -8.10 32.44
N GLU A 347 -7.25 -9.16 32.66
CA GLU A 347 -5.91 -9.32 32.08
C GLU A 347 -5.95 -9.39 30.55
N ARG A 348 -6.99 -10.00 29.98
CA ARG A 348 -7.16 -10.07 28.53
C ARG A 348 -7.53 -8.71 27.94
N LEU A 349 -8.37 -7.94 28.63
CA LEU A 349 -8.67 -6.56 28.26
C LEU A 349 -7.40 -5.70 28.26
N ARG A 350 -6.55 -5.83 29.29
CA ARG A 350 -5.26 -5.10 29.35
C ARG A 350 -4.33 -5.44 28.18
N GLN A 351 -4.29 -6.71 27.75
CA GLN A 351 -3.51 -7.11 26.57
C GLN A 351 -4.06 -6.50 25.28
N ILE A 352 -5.38 -6.44 25.13
CA ILE A 352 -6.04 -5.82 23.97
C ILE A 352 -5.71 -4.33 23.90
N LEU A 353 -5.81 -3.61 25.02
CA LEU A 353 -5.47 -2.19 25.10
C LEU A 353 -3.97 -1.90 24.90
N ARG A 354 -3.10 -2.91 25.02
CA ARG A 354 -1.67 -2.81 24.70
C ARG A 354 -1.32 -3.24 23.26
N GLY A 355 -2.31 -3.66 22.47
CA GLY A 355 -2.09 -4.18 21.12
C GLY A 355 -1.51 -5.60 21.07
N GLU A 356 -1.43 -6.31 22.20
CA GLU A 356 -0.81 -7.64 22.34
C GLU A 356 -1.79 -8.80 22.12
N GLY A 357 -3.03 -8.52 21.70
CA GLY A 357 -4.11 -9.50 21.54
C GLY A 357 -4.57 -9.69 20.10
N GLY A 358 -4.15 -10.77 19.44
CA GLY A 358 -4.49 -11.12 18.04
C GLY A 358 -5.94 -11.52 17.74
N THR A 359 -6.94 -10.78 18.24
CA THR A 359 -8.37 -11.05 17.99
C THR A 359 -9.09 -9.82 17.43
N SER A 360 -9.90 -10.01 16.39
CA SER A 360 -10.66 -8.99 15.67
C SER A 360 -11.62 -8.16 16.54
N THR A 361 -11.99 -8.64 17.73
CA THR A 361 -12.85 -7.95 18.68
C THR A 361 -12.15 -6.82 19.45
N GLY A 362 -10.81 -6.82 19.52
CA GLY A 362 -10.03 -5.81 20.24
C GLY A 362 -9.71 -4.55 19.44
N ILE A 363 -9.84 -4.63 18.11
CA ILE A 363 -9.46 -3.56 17.18
C ILE A 363 -10.41 -2.35 17.32
N GLY A 364 -11.70 -2.59 17.57
CA GLY A 364 -12.70 -1.52 17.71
C GLY A 364 -12.48 -0.66 18.96
N LEU A 365 -12.26 -1.28 20.12
CA LEU A 365 -12.07 -0.57 21.40
C LEU A 365 -10.77 0.24 21.41
N LEU A 366 -9.67 -0.35 20.94
CA LEU A 366 -8.36 0.32 20.89
C LEU A 366 -8.40 1.53 19.95
N ASN A 367 -8.98 1.37 18.76
CA ASN A 367 -9.07 2.46 17.79
C ASN A 367 -9.91 3.64 18.30
N VAL A 368 -10.96 3.38 19.09
CA VAL A 368 -11.78 4.43 19.70
C VAL A 368 -11.00 5.13 20.83
N ASP A 369 -10.31 4.38 21.69
CA ASP A 369 -9.47 4.92 22.76
C ASP A 369 -8.36 5.83 22.22
N GLU A 370 -7.59 5.36 21.24
CA GLU A 370 -6.51 6.13 20.61
C GLU A 370 -7.04 7.41 19.97
N ARG A 371 -8.18 7.34 19.29
CA ARG A 371 -8.78 8.51 18.62
C ARG A 371 -9.26 9.55 19.62
N LEU A 372 -9.89 9.11 20.72
CA LEU A 372 -10.29 10.03 21.78
C LEU A 372 -9.10 10.72 22.42
N ARG A 373 -8.01 9.99 22.69
CA ARG A 373 -6.78 10.58 23.25
C ARG A 373 -6.11 11.53 22.28
N GLN A 374 -6.10 11.21 20.99
CA GLN A 374 -5.53 12.10 19.97
C GLN A 374 -6.29 13.43 19.86
N VAL A 375 -7.63 13.39 19.96
CA VAL A 375 -8.48 14.56 19.83
C VAL A 375 -8.54 15.37 21.12
N TYR A 376 -8.77 14.70 22.26
CA TYR A 376 -9.08 15.33 23.54
C TYR A 376 -7.91 15.32 24.54
N GLY A 377 -6.88 14.52 24.33
CA GLY A 377 -5.74 14.34 25.22
C GLY A 377 -5.84 13.04 26.05
N ASP A 378 -4.73 12.66 26.68
CA ASP A 378 -4.60 11.36 27.36
C ASP A 378 -5.61 11.11 28.49
N ASP A 379 -6.14 12.18 29.10
CA ASP A 379 -7.15 12.11 30.18
C ASP A 379 -8.55 11.69 29.70
N TYR A 380 -8.77 11.63 28.39
CA TYR A 380 -10.08 11.35 27.75
C TYR A 380 -10.16 9.96 27.12
N GLY A 381 -9.27 9.05 27.49
CA GLY A 381 -9.35 7.64 27.10
C GLY A 381 -10.59 6.92 27.64
N LEU A 382 -10.86 5.73 27.10
CA LEU A 382 -11.96 4.89 27.55
C LEU A 382 -11.70 4.35 28.96
N VAL A 383 -12.72 4.39 29.82
CA VAL A 383 -12.74 3.66 31.09
C VAL A 383 -13.60 2.42 30.90
N ILE A 384 -13.00 1.23 31.06
CA ILE A 384 -13.67 -0.04 30.81
C ILE A 384 -13.66 -0.86 32.10
N GLU A 385 -14.85 -1.19 32.58
CA GLU A 385 -15.10 -2.06 33.73
C GLU A 385 -15.71 -3.38 33.22
N THR A 386 -15.08 -4.52 33.49
CA THR A 386 -15.60 -5.84 33.09
C THR A 386 -15.10 -6.93 34.02
N GLY A 387 -15.83 -8.03 34.06
CA GLY A 387 -15.42 -9.27 34.71
C GLY A 387 -16.22 -10.44 34.15
N VAL A 388 -15.69 -11.67 34.27
CA VAL A 388 -16.37 -12.87 33.77
C VAL A 388 -17.74 -13.04 34.44
N GLY A 389 -18.79 -13.02 33.63
CA GLY A 389 -20.19 -13.11 34.05
C GLY A 389 -20.79 -11.81 34.58
N ALA A 390 -20.05 -10.70 34.57
CA ALA A 390 -20.49 -9.40 35.08
C ALA A 390 -20.81 -8.38 33.96
N GLY A 391 -20.75 -8.81 32.69
CA GLY A 391 -20.92 -7.92 31.56
C GLY A 391 -19.75 -6.96 31.35
N MET A 392 -20.01 -5.86 30.67
CA MET A 392 -19.02 -4.83 30.36
C MET A 392 -19.67 -3.46 30.43
N LYS A 393 -18.98 -2.52 31.07
CA LYS A 393 -19.38 -1.12 31.16
C LYS A 393 -18.24 -0.25 30.62
N ILE A 394 -18.56 0.53 29.60
CA ILE A 394 -17.63 1.44 28.93
C ILE A 394 -18.09 2.87 29.22
N THR A 395 -17.22 3.66 29.81
CA THR A 395 -17.47 5.07 30.10
C THR A 395 -16.53 5.94 29.27
N LEU A 396 -17.12 6.94 28.61
CA LEU A 396 -16.44 7.96 27.82
C LEU A 396 -16.78 9.33 28.39
N ARG A 397 -15.79 10.21 28.42
CA ARG A 397 -15.96 11.61 28.81
C ARG A 397 -15.71 12.48 27.58
N LEU A 398 -16.64 13.37 27.27
CA LEU A 398 -16.56 14.24 26.09
C LEU A 398 -16.62 15.69 26.56
N PRO A 399 -15.61 16.54 26.30
CA PRO A 399 -15.69 17.94 26.67
C PRO A 399 -16.77 18.63 25.82
N LYS A 400 -17.65 19.41 26.47
CA LYS A 400 -18.73 20.12 25.78
C LYS A 400 -18.22 21.18 24.80
N TYR A 401 -17.00 21.67 25.01
CA TYR A 401 -16.35 22.64 24.15
C TYR A 401 -14.86 22.31 23.98
N ARG A 402 -14.41 22.25 22.72
CA ARG A 402 -12.99 22.20 22.36
C ARG A 402 -12.77 22.95 21.05
N ALA A 403 -11.75 23.81 21.02
CA ALA A 403 -11.40 24.55 19.81
C ALA A 403 -10.98 23.58 18.69
N GLY A 404 -11.57 23.71 17.51
CA GLY A 404 -11.29 22.85 16.35
C GLY A 404 -12.12 21.56 16.28
N VAL A 405 -12.96 21.27 17.28
CA VAL A 405 -13.88 20.12 17.27
C VAL A 405 -15.31 20.64 17.13
N HIS A 406 -15.82 20.64 15.91
CA HIS A 406 -17.18 21.11 15.61
C HIS A 406 -17.86 20.10 14.69
N GLY A 407 -19.10 19.72 15.02
CA GLY A 407 -19.94 18.91 14.14
C GLY A 407 -20.10 19.59 12.77
N SER A 408 -19.91 18.81 11.71
CA SER A 408 -20.01 19.24 10.32
C SER A 408 -21.45 19.40 9.83
#